data_AF-A0A3R7L8E9-F1
#
_entry.id   AF-A0A3R7L8E9-F1
#
_cell.length_a   1.000
_cell.length_b   1.000
_cell.length_c   1.000
_cell.angle_alpha   90.00
_cell.angle_beta   90.00
_cell.angle_gamma   90.00
#
_symmetry.space_group_name_H-M   'P 1'
#
loop_
_entity.id
_entity.type
_entity.pdbx_description
1 polymer ?
#
loop_
_entity_poly.entity_id
_entity_poly.type
_entity_poly.pdbx_seq_one_letter_code
_entity_poly.pdbx_strand_id
1 'polypeptide(L)'
;MKPICIGDYCFNHHHLWIQYHKYLPQFVEVAVEVFYPRDRQADGLIMFNHGFLIGTDLFYLPKKIAGSLLNDNPLFGVHPSAYYNYSRAAIDNNWAMAFVTATHLQASGLPWSDFGGNPRVGQEAFAVASYLIKYGATDEFYKGDEHYENTAFFDRGVIEEARFLRSNNVVFAGHSVGGAHAQVAATGFKAMQDIGKRNMQLFDPVIYDRELLPKYSRSLSSWNEQDIAQPVGLLQLSPVDQKIWPLAPGMQPYREALAENPMPELMIIGDCDCACLDSSAPPAWSPDSGTVSQFSQLAPEHSDSWSIVANLSNGSHCGYLTECDEKCQLADGDCKRCKDQNPWKAGDEEAEFTNELIRRFLGIYEPGQPFSGDFCQWVQSDVITWLNTENPMGAITMKPFSDNRYIEYASPSRCSG
;
A
#
# COMPACT_ATOMS: atom_id res chain seq x y z
N MET A 1 -14.61 17.24 7.39
CA MET A 1 -14.48 17.71 8.80
C MET A 1 -13.21 18.54 8.94
N LYS A 2 -13.06 19.39 9.98
CA LYS A 2 -11.74 19.96 10.27
C LYS A 2 -10.80 18.84 10.76
N PRO A 3 -9.52 18.86 10.42
CA PRO A 3 -8.58 17.84 10.88
C PRO A 3 -8.47 17.86 12.41
N ILE A 4 -8.28 16.68 13.00
CA ILE A 4 -8.04 16.50 14.43
C ILE A 4 -6.53 16.52 14.65
N CYS A 5 -6.00 17.48 15.39
CA CYS A 5 -4.55 17.58 15.61
C CYS A 5 -4.17 17.29 17.06
N ILE A 6 -3.28 16.32 17.26
CA ILE A 6 -2.72 15.92 18.56
C ILE A 6 -1.20 16.08 18.49
N GLY A 7 -0.63 16.88 19.39
CA GLY A 7 0.79 17.23 19.32
C GLY A 7 1.13 17.93 18.00
N ASP A 8 2.20 17.50 17.34
CA ASP A 8 2.69 18.11 16.10
C ASP A 8 2.14 17.43 14.84
N TYR A 9 1.10 16.60 14.96
CA TYR A 9 0.47 15.89 13.84
C TYR A 9 -1.04 16.11 13.78
N CYS A 10 -1.58 16.00 12.56
CA CYS A 10 -2.99 16.15 12.24
C CYS A 10 -3.50 14.90 11.53
N PHE A 11 -4.73 14.52 11.85
CA PHE A 11 -5.50 13.44 11.26
C PHE A 11 -6.67 14.00 10.46
N ASN A 12 -6.92 13.43 9.28
CA ASN A 12 -8.12 13.70 8.51
C ASN A 12 -8.69 12.41 7.88
N HIS A 13 -10.01 12.36 7.75
CA HIS A 13 -10.74 11.30 7.06
C HIS A 13 -11.60 11.94 5.99
N HIS A 14 -11.40 11.53 4.74
CA HIS A 14 -12.16 12.01 3.60
C HIS A 14 -12.46 10.87 2.62
N HIS A 15 -13.35 11.14 1.66
CA HIS A 15 -13.82 10.16 0.70
C HIS A 15 -13.65 10.70 -0.71
N LEU A 16 -13.09 9.89 -1.59
CA LEU A 16 -12.83 10.29 -2.97
C LEU A 16 -13.49 9.31 -3.92
N TRP A 17 -13.80 9.80 -5.11
CA TRP A 17 -14.34 9.00 -6.17
C TRP A 17 -13.34 8.89 -7.29
N ILE A 18 -13.08 7.67 -7.73
CA ILE A 18 -12.12 7.38 -8.79
C ILE A 18 -12.88 6.70 -9.91
N GLN A 19 -12.80 7.28 -11.10
CA GLN A 19 -13.12 6.60 -12.34
C GLN A 19 -11.81 6.14 -12.96
N TYR A 20 -11.59 4.83 -13.12
CA TYR A 20 -10.29 4.30 -13.57
C TYR A 20 -9.87 4.79 -14.95
N HIS A 21 -10.82 5.14 -15.81
CA HIS A 21 -10.58 5.72 -17.12
C HIS A 21 -11.82 6.50 -17.57
N LYS A 22 -11.65 7.69 -18.15
CA LYS A 22 -12.77 8.57 -18.60
C LYS A 22 -13.78 7.93 -19.57
N TYR A 23 -13.40 6.84 -20.23
CA TYR A 23 -14.24 6.10 -21.19
C TYR A 23 -14.89 4.84 -20.59
N LEU A 24 -14.55 4.50 -19.35
CA LEU A 24 -15.11 3.36 -18.64
C LEU A 24 -16.03 3.88 -17.53
N PRO A 25 -17.33 3.57 -17.54
CA PRO A 25 -18.27 4.05 -16.52
C PRO A 25 -18.16 3.20 -15.23
N GLN A 26 -16.93 2.94 -14.79
CA GLN A 26 -16.60 2.19 -13.58
C GLN A 26 -16.05 3.16 -12.55
N PHE A 27 -16.78 3.30 -11.44
CA PHE A 27 -16.44 4.21 -10.36
C PHE A 27 -16.20 3.42 -9.08
N VAL A 28 -15.27 3.90 -8.27
CA VAL A 28 -15.01 3.41 -6.93
C VAL A 28 -14.90 4.60 -5.99
N GLU A 29 -15.72 4.63 -4.96
CA GLU A 29 -15.53 5.47 -3.78
C GLU A 29 -14.52 4.81 -2.83
N VAL A 30 -13.50 5.56 -2.46
CA VAL A 30 -12.44 5.16 -1.52
C VAL A 30 -12.51 6.02 -0.26
N ALA A 31 -12.29 5.39 0.89
CA ALA A 31 -12.06 6.05 2.16
C ALA A 31 -10.57 6.24 2.37
N VAL A 32 -10.17 7.45 2.77
CA VAL A 32 -8.78 7.83 2.98
C VAL A 32 -8.64 8.42 4.37
N GLU A 33 -7.80 7.79 5.19
CA GLU A 33 -7.38 8.30 6.49
C GLU A 33 -5.93 8.72 6.40
N VAL A 34 -5.62 9.97 6.76
CA VAL A 34 -4.27 10.53 6.60
C VAL A 34 -3.79 11.21 7.86
N PHE A 35 -2.56 10.91 8.23
CA PHE A 35 -1.79 11.49 9.33
C PHE A 35 -0.64 12.29 8.73
N TYR A 36 -0.53 13.57 9.06
CA TYR A 36 0.48 14.47 8.49
C TYR A 36 0.98 15.51 9.51
N PRO A 37 2.20 16.05 9.34
CA PRO A 37 2.75 17.09 10.21
C PRO A 37 1.87 18.34 10.26
N ARG A 38 1.70 18.91 11.45
CA ARG A 38 0.87 20.11 11.69
C ARG A 38 1.38 21.33 10.93
N ASP A 39 2.69 21.43 10.74
CA ASP A 39 3.31 22.51 9.96
C ASP A 39 3.16 22.30 8.44
N ARG A 40 2.61 21.14 8.02
CA ARG A 40 2.31 20.79 6.62
C ARG A 40 3.55 20.66 5.75
N GLN A 41 4.56 20.02 6.30
CA GLN A 41 5.90 19.93 5.73
C GLN A 41 6.42 18.48 5.71
N ALA A 42 5.57 17.52 5.34
CA ALA A 42 5.95 16.12 5.22
C ALA A 42 6.98 15.92 4.10
N ASP A 43 8.02 15.16 4.40
CA ASP A 43 9.14 14.90 3.48
C ASP A 43 8.82 13.81 2.44
N GLY A 44 7.80 12.98 2.72
CA GLY A 44 7.27 11.96 1.83
C GLY A 44 5.96 11.38 2.36
N LEU A 45 5.39 10.43 1.63
CA LEU A 45 4.17 9.71 1.99
C LEU A 45 4.43 8.21 2.08
N ILE A 46 4.06 7.56 3.19
CA ILE A 46 3.84 6.12 3.20
C ILE A 46 2.34 5.84 2.99
N MET A 47 2.01 5.21 1.87
CA MET A 47 0.64 4.84 1.51
C MET A 47 0.42 3.36 1.84
N PHE A 48 -0.41 3.09 2.84
CA PHE A 48 -0.71 1.75 3.32
C PHE A 48 -2.04 1.25 2.76
N ASN A 49 -1.98 0.15 2.01
CA ASN A 49 -3.14 -0.51 1.43
C ASN A 49 -3.72 -1.51 2.43
N HIS A 50 -4.98 -1.32 2.82
CA HIS A 50 -5.70 -2.26 3.66
C HIS A 50 -6.31 -3.37 2.80
N GLY A 51 -5.97 -4.64 3.07
CA GLY A 51 -6.38 -5.77 2.23
C GLY A 51 -7.83 -6.25 2.39
N PHE A 52 -8.48 -5.93 3.50
CA PHE A 52 -9.90 -6.24 3.69
C PHE A 52 -10.70 -4.99 3.32
N LEU A 53 -11.76 -5.10 2.51
CA LEU A 53 -12.76 -4.05 2.15
C LEU A 53 -12.76 -3.54 0.70
N ILE A 54 -12.24 -4.26 -0.30
CA ILE A 54 -12.33 -3.77 -1.68
C ILE A 54 -13.19 -4.63 -2.61
N GLY A 55 -14.24 -3.99 -3.14
CA GLY A 55 -15.02 -4.50 -4.26
C GLY A 55 -15.37 -3.36 -5.22
N THR A 56 -15.72 -3.70 -6.45
CA THR A 56 -16.28 -2.74 -7.42
C THR A 56 -17.80 -2.89 -7.41
N ASP A 57 -18.54 -1.85 -7.00
CA ASP A 57 -20.00 -1.86 -7.10
C ASP A 57 -20.44 -1.14 -8.38
N LEU A 58 -20.66 -1.95 -9.42
CA LEU A 58 -21.13 -1.49 -10.72
C LEU A 58 -22.51 -0.79 -10.67
N PHE A 59 -23.29 -0.99 -9.59
CA PHE A 59 -24.58 -0.36 -9.38
C PHE A 59 -24.51 0.79 -8.37
N TYR A 60 -23.31 1.18 -7.93
CA TYR A 60 -23.18 2.18 -6.88
C TYR A 60 -23.72 3.54 -7.32
N LEU A 61 -23.40 4.05 -8.52
CA LEU A 61 -23.90 5.36 -8.95
C LEU A 61 -25.45 5.43 -8.90
N PRO A 62 -26.19 4.43 -9.40
CA PRO A 62 -27.61 4.28 -9.10
C PRO A 62 -27.97 4.22 -7.61
N LYS A 63 -27.23 3.46 -6.78
CA LYS A 63 -27.46 3.38 -5.33
C LYS A 63 -27.20 4.71 -4.62
N LYS A 64 -26.23 5.51 -5.02
CA LYS A 64 -25.97 6.86 -4.48
C LYS A 64 -27.10 7.81 -4.79
N ILE A 65 -27.60 7.77 -6.02
CA ILE A 65 -28.77 8.57 -6.43
C ILE A 65 -29.96 8.17 -5.56
N ALA A 66 -30.19 6.86 -5.37
CA ALA A 66 -31.25 6.37 -4.50
C ALA A 66 -31.03 6.74 -3.01
N GLY A 67 -29.82 6.57 -2.48
CA GLY A 67 -29.47 6.88 -1.08
C GLY A 67 -29.53 8.38 -0.78
N SER A 68 -29.16 9.23 -1.74
CA SER A 68 -29.33 10.69 -1.64
C SER A 68 -30.80 11.10 -1.63
N LEU A 69 -31.68 10.32 -2.27
CA LEU A 69 -33.14 10.54 -2.25
C LEU A 69 -33.80 9.95 -0.98
N LEU A 70 -33.19 8.93 -0.38
CA LEU A 70 -33.73 8.19 0.78
C LEU A 70 -33.06 8.57 2.12
N ASN A 71 -32.06 9.46 2.08
CA ASN A 71 -31.26 9.90 3.23
C ASN A 71 -30.57 8.73 3.98
N ASP A 72 -30.23 7.66 3.28
CA ASP A 72 -29.57 6.46 3.77
C ASP A 72 -28.21 6.33 3.08
N ASN A 73 -27.15 6.75 3.79
CA ASN A 73 -25.77 6.72 3.31
C ASN A 73 -24.89 5.97 4.33
N PRO A 74 -24.79 4.63 4.27
CA PRO A 74 -24.04 3.80 5.22
C PRO A 74 -22.50 3.87 5.04
N LEU A 75 -21.96 5.04 4.69
CA LEU A 75 -20.60 5.19 4.14
C LEU A 75 -19.58 5.76 5.14
N PHE A 76 -20.00 6.10 6.36
CA PHE A 76 -19.14 6.74 7.37
C PHE A 76 -18.45 5.76 8.33
N GLY A 77 -18.65 4.45 8.17
CA GLY A 77 -18.17 3.44 9.11
C GLY A 77 -16.85 2.75 8.73
N VAL A 78 -16.20 3.19 7.64
CA VAL A 78 -14.95 2.55 7.16
C VAL A 78 -13.74 3.31 7.66
N HIS A 79 -12.99 2.69 8.56
CA HIS A 79 -11.77 3.22 9.18
C HIS A 79 -10.58 2.33 8.84
N PRO A 80 -9.91 2.54 7.70
CA PRO A 80 -8.82 1.68 7.25
C PRO A 80 -7.59 1.69 8.19
N SER A 81 -7.44 2.67 9.08
CA SER A 81 -6.38 2.68 10.10
C SER A 81 -6.71 1.87 11.36
N ALA A 82 -7.94 1.40 11.54
CA ALA A 82 -8.39 0.79 12.81
C ALA A 82 -7.50 -0.36 13.30
N TYR A 83 -6.97 -1.18 12.38
CA TYR A 83 -6.14 -2.34 12.72
C TYR A 83 -4.63 -2.09 12.59
N TYR A 84 -4.24 -0.88 12.20
CA TYR A 84 -2.85 -0.50 11.93
C TYR A 84 -2.51 0.83 12.58
N ASN A 85 -1.77 0.79 13.69
CA ASN A 85 -1.25 2.01 14.33
C ASN A 85 0.27 2.12 14.23
N TYR A 86 0.77 2.35 13.01
CA TYR A 86 2.21 2.63 12.76
C TYR A 86 2.51 4.12 12.59
N SER A 87 1.56 4.98 12.97
CA SER A 87 1.65 6.43 12.78
C SER A 87 2.92 7.02 13.42
N ARG A 88 3.41 6.42 14.51
CA ARG A 88 4.64 6.82 15.19
C ARG A 88 5.88 6.70 14.31
N ALA A 89 6.00 5.65 13.50
CA ALA A 89 7.14 5.47 12.59
C ALA A 89 7.23 6.57 11.52
N ALA A 90 6.07 7.05 11.04
CA ALA A 90 5.99 8.17 10.11
C ALA A 90 6.32 9.50 10.83
N ILE A 91 5.86 9.66 12.07
CA ILE A 91 6.16 10.84 12.92
C ILE A 91 7.66 11.03 13.11
N ASP A 92 8.37 9.97 13.50
CA ASP A 92 9.80 10.04 13.83
C ASP A 92 10.68 10.43 12.64
N ASN A 93 10.20 10.26 11.41
CA ASN A 93 10.91 10.62 10.18
C ASN A 93 10.36 11.87 9.48
N ASN A 94 9.33 12.54 10.03
CA ASN A 94 8.63 13.65 9.38
C ASN A 94 7.95 13.26 8.04
N TRP A 95 7.47 12.03 7.95
CA TRP A 95 6.66 11.54 6.82
C TRP A 95 5.16 11.67 7.15
N ALA A 96 4.34 11.75 6.11
CA ALA A 96 2.91 11.53 6.24
C ALA A 96 2.60 10.04 6.06
N MET A 97 1.54 9.57 6.71
CA MET A 97 1.03 8.21 6.55
C MET A 97 -0.43 8.27 6.13
N ALA A 98 -0.78 7.57 5.05
CA ALA A 98 -2.16 7.43 4.61
C ALA A 98 -2.56 5.97 4.56
N PHE A 99 -3.82 5.71 4.89
CA PHE A 99 -4.48 4.43 4.76
C PHE A 99 -5.62 4.59 3.76
N VAL A 100 -5.70 3.68 2.81
CA VAL A 100 -6.71 3.71 1.75
C VAL A 100 -7.42 2.38 1.66
N THR A 101 -8.74 2.46 1.47
CA THR A 101 -9.56 1.29 1.15
C THR A 101 -10.78 1.70 0.33
N ALA A 102 -11.29 0.81 -0.50
CA ALA A 102 -12.57 1.03 -1.15
C ALA A 102 -13.73 0.81 -0.17
N THR A 103 -14.92 1.32 -0.53
CA THR A 103 -16.08 1.33 0.39
C THR A 103 -17.19 0.34 0.00
N HIS A 104 -17.04 -0.39 -1.10
CA HIS A 104 -18.18 -1.00 -1.82
C HIS A 104 -18.52 -2.45 -1.46
N LEU A 105 -17.73 -3.14 -0.63
CA LEU A 105 -18.06 -4.52 -0.26
C LEU A 105 -17.56 -4.91 1.14
N GLN A 106 -18.50 -5.02 2.08
CA GLN A 106 -18.29 -5.68 3.38
C GLN A 106 -19.17 -6.94 3.45
N ALA A 107 -18.77 -8.02 2.81
CA ALA A 107 -19.46 -9.30 3.01
C ALA A 107 -18.87 -10.00 4.25
N SER A 108 -19.58 -9.93 5.38
CA SER A 108 -19.17 -10.59 6.64
C SER A 108 -19.13 -12.12 6.56
N GLY A 109 -19.79 -12.73 5.55
CA GLY A 109 -19.83 -14.19 5.34
C GLY A 109 -18.88 -14.73 4.27
N LEU A 110 -18.06 -13.88 3.63
CA LEU A 110 -17.03 -14.29 2.69
C LEU A 110 -15.68 -13.84 3.27
N PRO A 111 -14.85 -14.74 3.83
CA PRO A 111 -13.55 -14.38 4.41
C PRO A 111 -12.55 -13.80 3.39
N TRP A 112 -12.96 -13.69 2.12
CA TRP A 112 -12.19 -13.15 0.98
C TRP A 112 -12.96 -12.03 0.27
N SER A 113 -13.41 -11.00 1.01
CA SER A 113 -14.17 -9.90 0.40
C SER A 113 -13.37 -9.06 -0.61
N ASP A 114 -12.07 -9.32 -0.75
CA ASP A 114 -11.22 -8.88 -1.86
C ASP A 114 -10.23 -9.99 -2.25
N PHE A 115 -9.77 -9.97 -3.50
CA PHE A 115 -8.84 -10.94 -4.06
C PHE A 115 -7.48 -10.30 -4.25
N GLY A 116 -6.44 -10.85 -3.63
CA GLY A 116 -5.09 -10.31 -3.72
C GLY A 116 -4.51 -10.21 -5.12
N GLY A 117 -5.06 -10.93 -6.10
CA GLY A 117 -4.70 -10.79 -7.52
C GLY A 117 -5.50 -9.75 -8.31
N ASN A 118 -6.31 -8.90 -7.67
CA ASN A 118 -7.04 -7.80 -8.30
C ASN A 118 -6.19 -6.51 -8.31
N PRO A 119 -5.71 -6.03 -9.47
CA PRO A 119 -4.83 -4.87 -9.53
C PRO A 119 -5.54 -3.52 -9.34
N ARG A 120 -6.89 -3.48 -9.34
CA ARG A 120 -7.64 -2.22 -9.21
C ARG A 120 -7.38 -1.52 -7.88
N VAL A 121 -7.16 -2.28 -6.82
CA VAL A 121 -6.92 -1.73 -5.47
C VAL A 121 -5.58 -1.00 -5.39
N GLY A 122 -4.53 -1.57 -5.98
CA GLY A 122 -3.23 -0.89 -6.03
C GLY A 122 -3.27 0.35 -6.93
N GLN A 123 -4.03 0.29 -8.03
CA GLN A 123 -4.31 1.43 -8.89
C GLN A 123 -5.05 2.56 -8.15
N GLU A 124 -6.01 2.23 -7.31
CA GLU A 124 -6.71 3.18 -6.44
C GLU A 124 -5.74 3.85 -5.46
N ALA A 125 -4.90 3.07 -4.79
CA ALA A 125 -3.92 3.61 -3.85
C ALA A 125 -2.94 4.59 -4.53
N PHE A 126 -2.49 4.27 -5.75
CA PHE A 126 -1.67 5.19 -6.53
C PHE A 126 -2.40 6.49 -6.89
N ALA A 127 -3.66 6.38 -7.31
CA ALA A 127 -4.48 7.55 -7.65
C ALA A 127 -4.73 8.44 -6.42
N VAL A 128 -4.99 7.83 -5.25
CA VAL A 128 -5.13 8.56 -3.97
C VAL A 128 -3.81 9.18 -3.55
N ALA A 129 -2.68 8.50 -3.70
CA ALA A 129 -1.39 9.10 -3.37
C ALA A 129 -1.11 10.34 -4.22
N SER A 130 -1.37 10.26 -5.53
CA SER A 130 -1.26 11.39 -6.45
C SER A 130 -2.22 12.52 -6.07
N TYR A 131 -3.45 12.19 -5.65
CA TYR A 131 -4.40 13.17 -5.14
C TYR A 131 -3.88 13.94 -3.93
N LEU A 132 -3.35 13.23 -2.92
CA LEU A 132 -2.83 13.84 -1.71
C LEU A 132 -1.62 14.74 -1.99
N ILE A 133 -0.77 14.36 -2.94
CA ILE A 133 0.35 15.19 -3.41
C ILE A 133 -0.18 16.48 -4.05
N LYS A 134 -1.11 16.35 -5.01
CA LYS A 134 -1.58 17.50 -5.79
C LYS A 134 -2.50 18.44 -5.01
N TYR A 135 -3.42 17.90 -4.22
CA TYR A 135 -4.50 18.67 -3.59
C TYR A 135 -4.46 18.69 -2.06
N GLY A 136 -3.68 17.80 -1.43
CA GLY A 136 -3.69 17.65 0.02
C GLY A 136 -4.92 16.91 0.55
N ALA A 137 -5.13 16.99 1.86
CA ALA A 137 -6.20 16.27 2.56
C ALA A 137 -7.49 17.09 2.62
N THR A 138 -8.15 17.30 1.48
CA THR A 138 -9.38 18.12 1.35
C THR A 138 -10.45 17.39 0.56
N ASP A 139 -11.73 17.77 0.70
CA ASP A 139 -12.81 17.36 -0.22
C ASP A 139 -13.06 18.45 -1.28
N GLU A 140 -12.49 19.65 -1.10
CA GLU A 140 -12.75 20.83 -1.93
C GLU A 140 -11.71 21.02 -3.05
N PHE A 141 -11.10 19.94 -3.52
CA PHE A 141 -9.98 19.98 -4.49
C PHE A 141 -10.30 20.80 -5.75
N TYR A 142 -11.57 20.75 -6.18
CA TYR A 142 -12.07 21.43 -7.36
C TYR A 142 -11.94 22.97 -7.28
N LYS A 143 -11.80 23.54 -6.08
CA LYS A 143 -11.58 24.98 -5.92
C LYS A 143 -10.18 25.41 -6.37
N GLY A 144 -9.18 24.54 -6.36
CA GLY A 144 -7.85 24.89 -6.90
C GLY A 144 -7.41 24.04 -8.08
N ASP A 145 -8.31 23.27 -8.70
CA ASP A 145 -8.01 22.58 -9.94
C ASP A 145 -8.01 23.55 -11.13
N GLU A 146 -6.93 23.53 -11.92
CA GLU A 146 -6.73 24.41 -13.09
C GLU A 146 -7.84 24.30 -14.14
N HIS A 147 -8.56 23.17 -14.18
CA HIS A 147 -9.75 23.00 -15.02
C HIS A 147 -10.84 24.04 -14.72
N TYR A 148 -10.91 24.54 -13.48
CA TYR A 148 -11.92 25.47 -13.01
C TYR A 148 -11.43 26.91 -12.85
N GLU A 149 -10.20 27.25 -13.28
CA GLU A 149 -9.60 28.59 -13.17
C GLU A 149 -10.52 29.75 -13.58
N ASN A 150 -11.37 29.53 -14.60
CA ASN A 150 -12.29 30.53 -15.14
C ASN A 150 -13.69 30.50 -14.49
N THR A 151 -13.83 29.90 -13.31
CA THR A 151 -15.12 29.76 -12.62
C THR A 151 -15.16 30.56 -11.31
N ALA A 152 -16.36 30.92 -10.87
CA ALA A 152 -16.57 31.78 -9.70
C ALA A 152 -16.19 31.14 -8.34
N PHE A 153 -15.97 29.83 -8.29
CA PHE A 153 -15.60 29.10 -7.07
C PHE A 153 -14.11 28.74 -7.02
N PHE A 154 -13.33 29.14 -8.02
CA PHE A 154 -11.89 28.88 -8.02
C PHE A 154 -11.18 29.76 -6.99
N ASP A 155 -10.49 29.12 -6.07
CA ASP A 155 -9.64 29.68 -5.06
C ASP A 155 -8.41 28.77 -4.87
N ARG A 156 -7.28 29.18 -5.45
CA ARG A 156 -6.01 28.47 -5.35
C ARG A 156 -5.51 28.38 -3.90
N GLY A 157 -5.85 29.36 -3.06
CA GLY A 157 -5.42 29.40 -1.66
C GLY A 157 -5.93 28.21 -0.85
N VAL A 158 -7.13 27.69 -1.18
CA VAL A 158 -7.72 26.51 -0.51
C VAL A 158 -6.83 25.28 -0.65
N ILE A 159 -6.20 25.09 -1.81
CA ILE A 159 -5.32 23.94 -2.07
C ILE A 159 -3.94 24.15 -1.48
N GLU A 160 -3.41 25.38 -1.56
CA GLU A 160 -2.14 25.70 -0.93
C GLU A 160 -2.19 25.52 0.59
N GLU A 161 -3.35 25.79 1.21
CA GLU A 161 -3.59 25.47 2.61
C GLU A 161 -3.81 23.97 2.86
N ALA A 162 -4.40 23.22 1.94
CA ALA A 162 -4.65 21.79 2.15
C ALA A 162 -3.40 20.91 1.94
N ARG A 163 -2.45 21.35 1.10
CA ARG A 163 -1.21 20.63 0.81
C ARG A 163 -0.34 20.49 2.05
N PHE A 164 0.24 19.31 2.21
CA PHE A 164 1.11 18.97 3.35
C PHE A 164 2.40 18.25 2.95
N LEU A 165 2.55 17.89 1.68
CA LEU A 165 3.72 17.18 1.15
C LEU A 165 4.66 18.17 0.45
N ARG A 166 5.96 18.03 0.72
CA ARG A 166 7.04 18.78 0.06
C ARG A 166 7.57 18.11 -1.20
N SER A 167 7.41 16.79 -1.28
CA SER A 167 7.84 15.95 -2.40
C SER A 167 6.66 15.11 -2.89
N ASN A 168 6.81 14.47 -4.04
CA ASN A 168 5.89 13.47 -4.56
C ASN A 168 6.37 12.03 -4.28
N ASN A 169 7.35 11.86 -3.38
CA ASN A 169 7.91 10.55 -3.05
C ASN A 169 6.92 9.73 -2.22
N VAL A 170 6.67 8.50 -2.65
CA VAL A 170 5.74 7.59 -1.99
C VAL A 170 6.39 6.23 -1.76
N VAL A 171 6.36 5.76 -0.51
CA VAL A 171 6.56 4.34 -0.19
C VAL A 171 5.19 3.68 -0.19
N PHE A 172 4.99 2.68 -1.04
CA PHE A 172 3.77 1.88 -1.00
C PHE A 172 3.97 0.70 -0.05
N ALA A 173 3.05 0.54 0.88
CA ALA A 173 3.09 -0.50 1.87
C ALA A 173 1.76 -1.24 1.96
N GLY A 174 1.78 -2.47 2.45
CA GLY A 174 0.53 -3.19 2.69
C GLY A 174 0.74 -4.51 3.39
N HIS A 175 -0.35 -4.99 3.99
CA HIS A 175 -0.41 -6.26 4.69
C HIS A 175 -1.43 -7.21 4.00
N SER A 176 -1.12 -8.51 3.97
CA SER A 176 -1.99 -9.53 3.39
C SER A 176 -2.23 -9.26 1.90
N VAL A 177 -3.47 -9.32 1.41
CA VAL A 177 -3.78 -8.94 0.03
C VAL A 177 -3.41 -7.49 -0.29
N GLY A 178 -3.43 -6.60 0.71
CA GLY A 178 -2.92 -5.22 0.59
C GLY A 178 -1.43 -5.15 0.26
N GLY A 179 -0.63 -6.11 0.73
CA GLY A 179 0.77 -6.26 0.35
C GLY A 179 0.94 -6.62 -1.13
N ALA A 180 0.05 -7.45 -1.68
CA ALA A 180 0.04 -7.73 -3.12
C ALA A 180 -0.44 -6.52 -3.94
N HIS A 181 -1.41 -5.75 -3.45
CA HIS A 181 -1.86 -4.52 -4.12
C HIS A 181 -0.80 -3.42 -4.11
N ALA A 182 0.00 -3.33 -3.05
CA ALA A 182 1.12 -2.38 -2.96
C ALA A 182 2.13 -2.60 -4.10
N GLN A 183 2.33 -3.85 -4.57
CA GLN A 183 3.16 -4.16 -5.74
C GLN A 183 2.68 -3.38 -6.98
N VAL A 184 1.37 -3.33 -7.21
CA VAL A 184 0.78 -2.64 -8.37
C VAL A 184 1.05 -1.14 -8.30
N ALA A 185 0.77 -0.53 -7.14
CA ALA A 185 0.96 0.90 -6.94
C ALA A 185 2.43 1.30 -7.11
N ALA A 186 3.34 0.47 -6.59
CA ALA A 186 4.78 0.68 -6.63
C ALA A 186 5.37 0.62 -8.05
N THR A 187 4.69 0.01 -9.02
CA THR A 187 5.16 0.03 -10.44
C THR A 187 5.14 1.42 -11.07
N GLY A 188 4.35 2.35 -10.51
CA GLY A 188 4.22 3.72 -11.02
C GLY A 188 3.27 3.85 -12.21
N PHE A 189 2.93 5.10 -12.53
CA PHE A 189 1.84 5.42 -13.46
C PHE A 189 2.02 4.81 -14.84
N LYS A 190 3.22 4.95 -15.43
CA LYS A 190 3.50 4.48 -16.80
C LYS A 190 3.39 2.96 -16.91
N ALA A 191 4.01 2.22 -16.00
CA ALA A 191 3.95 0.76 -16.00
C ALA A 191 2.51 0.25 -15.83
N MET A 192 1.73 0.83 -14.90
CA MET A 192 0.32 0.49 -14.75
C MET A 192 -0.50 0.78 -16.01
N GLN A 193 -0.23 1.90 -16.70
CA GLN A 193 -0.88 2.21 -17.97
C GLN A 193 -0.58 1.16 -19.05
N ASP A 194 0.69 0.78 -19.19
CA ASP A 194 1.14 -0.11 -20.25
C ASP A 194 0.73 -1.56 -19.99
N ILE A 195 0.75 -2.01 -18.73
CA ILE A 195 0.16 -3.30 -18.31
C ILE A 195 -1.36 -3.26 -18.53
N GLY A 196 -2.03 -2.18 -18.11
CA GLY A 196 -3.47 -2.02 -18.26
C GLY A 196 -3.94 -2.05 -19.71
N LYS A 197 -3.22 -1.41 -20.63
CA LYS A 197 -3.50 -1.49 -22.09
C LYS A 197 -3.37 -2.91 -22.62
N ARG A 198 -2.30 -3.63 -22.24
CA ARG A 198 -2.06 -5.03 -22.67
C ARG A 198 -3.14 -5.99 -22.15
N ASN A 199 -3.63 -5.76 -20.94
CA ASN A 199 -4.55 -6.65 -20.25
C ASN A 199 -6.03 -6.19 -20.31
N MET A 200 -6.34 -5.18 -21.12
CA MET A 200 -7.69 -4.57 -21.20
C MET A 200 -8.23 -4.03 -19.85
N GLN A 201 -7.32 -3.70 -18.92
CA GLN A 201 -7.60 -3.05 -17.64
C GLN A 201 -7.06 -1.62 -17.66
N LEU A 202 -7.63 -0.78 -18.53
CA LEU A 202 -7.17 0.60 -18.73
C LEU A 202 -7.10 1.37 -17.40
N PHE A 203 -6.07 2.22 -17.30
CA PHE A 203 -5.82 3.06 -16.13
C PHE A 203 -5.35 4.45 -16.58
N ASP A 204 -6.20 5.45 -16.40
CA ASP A 204 -5.92 6.88 -16.54
C ASP A 204 -6.98 7.63 -15.72
N PRO A 205 -6.85 7.60 -14.38
CA PRO A 205 -7.97 7.87 -13.51
C PRO A 205 -8.37 9.34 -13.51
N VAL A 206 -9.66 9.56 -13.30
CA VAL A 206 -10.29 10.86 -13.05
C VAL A 206 -10.86 10.83 -11.64
N ILE A 207 -10.57 11.86 -10.86
CA ILE A 207 -11.02 11.97 -9.48
C ILE A 207 -12.24 12.88 -9.44
N TYR A 208 -13.28 12.44 -8.74
CA TYR A 208 -14.52 13.19 -8.56
C TYR A 208 -14.69 13.56 -7.08
N ASP A 209 -15.35 14.69 -6.85
CA ASP A 209 -15.86 15.00 -5.53
C ASP A 209 -17.03 14.09 -5.17
N ARG A 210 -17.42 14.15 -3.89
CA ARG A 210 -18.49 13.31 -3.37
C ARG A 210 -19.89 13.83 -3.69
N GLU A 211 -20.05 15.02 -4.26
CA GLU A 211 -21.37 15.63 -4.46
C GLU A 211 -22.13 15.12 -5.72
N LEU A 212 -23.42 15.49 -5.81
CA LEU A 212 -24.36 14.99 -6.83
C LEU A 212 -24.14 15.60 -8.24
N LEU A 213 -23.44 16.74 -8.33
CA LEU A 213 -23.09 17.44 -9.58
C LEU A 213 -21.58 17.43 -9.74
N PRO A 214 -20.99 16.30 -10.16
CA PRO A 214 -19.69 15.92 -9.64
C PRO A 214 -18.60 16.79 -10.27
N LYS A 215 -17.90 17.54 -9.43
CA LYS A 215 -16.67 18.23 -9.83
C LYS A 215 -15.60 17.18 -10.02
N TYR A 216 -14.71 17.40 -10.98
CA TYR A 216 -13.72 16.39 -11.34
C TYR A 216 -12.37 16.99 -11.68
N SER A 217 -11.32 16.22 -11.43
CA SER A 217 -9.97 16.52 -11.86
C SER A 217 -9.80 16.21 -13.34
N ARG A 218 -8.82 16.79 -14.01
CA ARG A 218 -8.38 16.18 -15.29
C ARG A 218 -7.82 14.76 -15.04
N SER A 219 -7.75 13.95 -16.08
CA SER A 219 -7.12 12.61 -16.01
C SER A 219 -5.65 12.72 -15.58
N LEU A 220 -5.15 11.75 -14.82
CA LEU A 220 -3.76 11.74 -14.33
C LEU A 220 -2.72 11.92 -15.45
N SER A 221 -2.97 11.41 -16.66
CA SER A 221 -2.11 11.60 -17.83
C SER A 221 -1.89 13.06 -18.26
N SER A 222 -2.70 13.99 -17.75
CA SER A 222 -2.59 15.42 -18.03
C SER A 222 -1.98 16.23 -16.87
N TRP A 223 -1.63 15.57 -15.77
CA TRP A 223 -0.99 16.22 -14.63
C TRP A 223 0.52 16.34 -14.86
N ASN A 224 1.16 17.27 -14.16
CA ASN A 224 2.61 17.37 -14.17
C ASN A 224 3.22 16.21 -13.37
N GLU A 225 4.44 15.79 -13.72
CA GLU A 225 5.13 14.69 -13.03
C GLU A 225 5.28 14.94 -11.52
N GLN A 226 5.55 16.18 -11.12
CA GLN A 226 5.65 16.60 -9.71
C GLN A 226 4.32 16.50 -8.92
N ASP A 227 3.18 16.43 -9.61
CA ASP A 227 1.87 16.28 -9.01
C ASP A 227 1.41 14.81 -8.97
N ILE A 228 2.19 13.90 -9.57
CA ILE A 228 1.90 12.46 -9.64
C ILE A 228 2.81 11.75 -8.64
N ALA A 229 2.27 10.73 -7.96
CA ALA A 229 3.05 9.88 -7.05
C ALA A 229 4.28 9.28 -7.75
N GLN A 230 5.45 9.49 -7.16
CA GLN A 230 6.71 8.85 -7.51
C GLN A 230 6.97 7.72 -6.51
N PRO A 231 6.79 6.44 -6.88
CA PRO A 231 7.17 5.33 -6.02
C PRO A 231 8.69 5.38 -5.77
N VAL A 232 9.08 5.36 -4.49
CA VAL A 232 10.49 5.32 -4.06
C VAL A 232 10.82 4.10 -3.21
N GLY A 233 9.83 3.28 -2.89
CA GLY A 233 10.02 2.00 -2.21
C GLY A 233 8.73 1.20 -2.06
N LEU A 234 8.90 -0.07 -1.72
CA LEU A 234 7.82 -1.04 -1.53
C LEU A 234 8.07 -1.83 -0.24
N LEU A 235 7.09 -1.85 0.66
CA LEU A 235 7.10 -2.66 1.86
C LEU A 235 5.91 -3.64 1.88
N GLN A 236 6.19 -4.93 1.89
CA GLN A 236 5.18 -5.97 1.83
C GLN A 236 5.22 -6.79 3.11
N LEU A 237 4.12 -6.79 3.85
CA LEU A 237 3.95 -7.62 5.04
C LEU A 237 3.04 -8.78 4.67
N SER A 238 3.59 -10.00 4.65
CA SER A 238 2.84 -11.22 4.38
C SER A 238 1.93 -11.15 3.14
N PRO A 239 2.46 -10.82 1.95
CA PRO A 239 1.63 -10.53 0.78
C PRO A 239 0.86 -11.76 0.30
N VAL A 240 -0.43 -11.62 0.02
CA VAL A 240 -1.29 -12.71 -0.48
C VAL A 240 -1.75 -12.39 -1.91
N ASP A 241 -1.41 -13.23 -2.88
CA ASP A 241 -1.84 -13.14 -4.29
C ASP A 241 -2.83 -14.28 -4.58
N GLN A 242 -4.04 -13.94 -5.00
CA GLN A 242 -5.10 -14.90 -5.30
C GLN A 242 -5.59 -14.71 -6.73
N LYS A 243 -5.55 -15.78 -7.52
CA LYS A 243 -5.96 -15.75 -8.93
C LYS A 243 -7.37 -16.31 -9.10
N ILE A 244 -8.27 -15.47 -9.59
CA ILE A 244 -9.65 -15.84 -9.96
C ILE A 244 -9.99 -15.16 -11.28
N TRP A 245 -9.77 -15.85 -12.40
CA TRP A 245 -10.06 -15.28 -13.71
C TRP A 245 -11.58 -15.07 -13.90
N PRO A 246 -12.05 -13.92 -14.42
CA PRO A 246 -11.31 -12.72 -14.84
C PRO A 246 -11.20 -11.61 -13.78
N LEU A 247 -11.73 -11.82 -12.57
CA LEU A 247 -11.84 -10.79 -11.51
C LEU A 247 -10.49 -10.43 -10.88
N ALA A 248 -9.60 -11.41 -10.74
CA ALA A 248 -8.28 -11.30 -10.14
C ALA A 248 -7.26 -12.04 -11.04
N PRO A 249 -6.71 -11.38 -12.06
CA PRO A 249 -5.76 -12.00 -13.00
C PRO A 249 -4.41 -12.37 -12.35
N GLY A 250 -4.12 -11.86 -11.15
CA GLY A 250 -2.86 -12.04 -10.44
C GLY A 250 -1.89 -10.88 -10.66
N MET A 251 -0.84 -10.84 -9.83
CA MET A 251 0.09 -9.70 -9.78
C MET A 251 1.38 -9.86 -10.57
N GLN A 252 1.55 -10.99 -11.28
CA GLN A 252 2.78 -11.32 -12.00
C GLN A 252 3.30 -10.20 -12.93
N PRO A 253 2.48 -9.57 -13.81
CA PRO A 253 2.99 -8.52 -14.71
C PRO A 253 3.52 -7.28 -13.97
N TYR A 254 3.03 -7.04 -12.76
CA TYR A 254 3.47 -5.93 -11.92
C TYR A 254 4.79 -6.27 -11.23
N ARG A 255 4.94 -7.51 -10.73
CA ARG A 255 6.20 -8.00 -10.17
C ARG A 255 7.34 -8.02 -11.21
N GLU A 256 7.03 -8.40 -12.44
CA GLU A 256 7.98 -8.35 -13.57
C GLU A 256 8.46 -6.91 -13.83
N ALA A 257 7.56 -5.92 -13.75
CA ALA A 257 7.94 -4.51 -13.88
C ALA A 257 8.77 -3.99 -12.69
N LEU A 258 8.47 -4.46 -11.47
CA LEU A 258 9.23 -4.13 -10.26
C LEU A 258 10.64 -4.73 -10.27
N ALA A 259 10.80 -5.94 -10.78
CA ALA A 259 12.09 -6.60 -10.90
C ALA A 259 13.12 -5.80 -11.74
N GLU A 260 12.63 -4.92 -12.61
CA GLU A 260 13.44 -4.03 -13.45
C GLU A 260 13.58 -2.60 -12.87
N ASN A 261 12.88 -2.28 -11.77
CA ASN A 261 12.85 -0.95 -11.18
C ASN A 261 13.87 -0.82 -10.03
N PRO A 262 14.89 0.05 -10.13
CA PRO A 262 15.88 0.21 -9.07
C PRO A 262 15.34 1.06 -7.91
N MET A 263 14.64 0.43 -6.97
CA MET A 263 14.21 1.06 -5.73
C MET A 263 14.25 0.09 -4.54
N PRO A 264 14.39 0.56 -3.30
CA PRO A 264 14.27 -0.30 -2.12
C PRO A 264 12.95 -1.07 -2.06
N GLU A 265 13.03 -2.40 -2.04
CA GLU A 265 11.87 -3.29 -1.93
C GLU A 265 12.12 -4.33 -0.83
N LEU A 266 11.16 -4.47 0.09
CA LEU A 266 11.26 -5.37 1.22
C LEU A 266 9.98 -6.19 1.40
N MET A 267 10.14 -7.49 1.53
CA MET A 267 9.09 -8.45 1.87
C MET A 267 9.38 -9.09 3.22
N ILE A 268 8.45 -9.00 4.15
CA ILE A 268 8.49 -9.73 5.41
C ILE A 268 7.46 -10.86 5.34
N ILE A 269 7.86 -12.06 5.73
CA ILE A 269 6.99 -13.23 5.87
C ILE A 269 7.17 -13.83 7.25
N GLY A 270 6.15 -14.51 7.76
CA GLY A 270 6.22 -15.33 8.96
C GLY A 270 6.22 -16.81 8.64
N ASP A 271 7.05 -17.61 9.31
CA ASP A 271 7.13 -19.04 9.02
C ASP A 271 5.87 -19.84 9.43
N CYS A 272 5.00 -19.23 10.25
CA CYS A 272 3.68 -19.72 10.64
C CYS A 272 2.54 -19.10 9.82
N ASP A 273 2.82 -18.32 8.79
CA ASP A 273 1.79 -17.73 7.93
C ASP A 273 1.40 -18.68 6.79
N CYS A 274 0.30 -19.42 6.97
CA CYS A 274 -0.26 -20.26 5.91
C CYS A 274 -1.03 -19.48 4.83
N ALA A 275 -1.46 -18.24 5.10
CA ALA A 275 -2.19 -17.45 4.12
C ALA A 275 -1.25 -17.02 2.99
N CYS A 276 -0.09 -16.46 3.32
CA CYS A 276 0.87 -16.01 2.32
C CYS A 276 1.76 -17.15 1.78
N LEU A 277 2.03 -18.21 2.57
CA LEU A 277 2.94 -19.28 2.14
C LEU A 277 2.27 -20.53 1.56
N ASP A 278 1.01 -20.83 1.90
CA ASP A 278 0.30 -22.03 1.42
C ASP A 278 -0.95 -21.71 0.60
N SER A 279 -1.73 -20.70 1.01
CA SER A 279 -3.03 -20.36 0.39
C SER A 279 -2.89 -19.38 -0.77
N SER A 280 -1.80 -18.61 -0.80
CA SER A 280 -1.45 -17.71 -1.88
C SER A 280 -0.98 -18.48 -3.11
N ALA A 281 -1.37 -18.05 -4.30
CA ALA A 281 -1.03 -18.67 -5.57
C ALA A 281 -0.54 -17.62 -6.59
N PRO A 282 0.79 -17.39 -6.71
CA PRO A 282 1.87 -18.15 -6.09
C PRO A 282 2.10 -17.84 -4.60
N PRO A 283 2.78 -18.71 -3.84
CA PRO A 283 3.15 -18.43 -2.45
C PRO A 283 4.10 -17.22 -2.39
N ALA A 284 4.07 -16.44 -1.31
CA ALA A 284 4.94 -15.27 -1.14
C ALA A 284 6.43 -15.62 -1.32
N TRP A 285 6.85 -16.72 -0.71
CA TRP A 285 8.20 -17.28 -0.82
C TRP A 285 8.15 -18.81 -0.73
N SER A 286 9.16 -19.49 -1.27
CA SER A 286 9.32 -20.94 -1.18
C SER A 286 10.78 -21.32 -0.97
N PRO A 287 11.10 -22.29 -0.09
CA PRO A 287 12.46 -22.83 0.05
C PRO A 287 12.87 -23.71 -1.14
N ASP A 288 11.90 -24.19 -1.92
CA ASP A 288 12.14 -24.96 -3.13
C ASP A 288 12.32 -24.01 -4.33
N SER A 289 13.53 -23.98 -4.90
CA SER A 289 13.87 -23.15 -6.06
C SER A 289 13.12 -23.55 -7.34
N GLY A 290 12.55 -24.76 -7.41
CA GLY A 290 11.66 -25.18 -8.50
C GLY A 290 10.26 -24.57 -8.42
N THR A 291 9.88 -23.99 -7.27
CA THR A 291 8.56 -23.41 -7.05
C THR A 291 8.58 -21.91 -7.32
N VAL A 292 7.79 -21.48 -8.31
CA VAL A 292 7.60 -20.05 -8.60
C VAL A 292 6.81 -19.41 -7.44
N SER A 293 7.45 -18.48 -6.74
CA SER A 293 6.89 -17.68 -5.65
C SER A 293 6.67 -16.23 -6.11
N GLN A 294 6.01 -15.41 -5.27
CA GLN A 294 5.94 -13.96 -5.51
C GLN A 294 7.35 -13.35 -5.47
N PHE A 295 8.17 -13.74 -4.49
CA PHE A 295 9.54 -13.28 -4.36
C PHE A 295 10.39 -13.67 -5.57
N SER A 296 10.32 -14.91 -6.07
CA SER A 296 11.09 -15.30 -7.26
C SER A 296 10.67 -14.58 -8.54
N GLN A 297 9.47 -13.96 -8.56
CA GLN A 297 9.03 -13.08 -9.65
C GLN A 297 9.52 -11.64 -9.48
N LEU A 298 9.64 -11.16 -8.24
CA LEU A 298 10.19 -9.83 -7.91
C LEU A 298 11.71 -9.79 -8.02
N ALA A 299 12.37 -10.87 -7.63
CA ALA A 299 13.81 -11.03 -7.65
C ALA A 299 14.20 -12.30 -8.43
N PRO A 300 13.95 -12.35 -9.76
CA PRO A 300 14.44 -13.45 -10.58
C PRO A 300 15.95 -13.62 -10.42
N GLU A 301 16.45 -14.86 -10.50
CA GLU A 301 17.89 -15.11 -10.46
C GLU A 301 18.63 -14.27 -11.51
N HIS A 302 19.75 -13.68 -11.12
CA HIS A 302 20.57 -12.80 -11.98
C HIS A 302 19.86 -11.53 -12.48
N SER A 303 18.75 -11.11 -11.85
CA SER A 303 18.14 -9.81 -12.11
C SER A 303 18.84 -8.67 -11.39
N ASP A 304 18.61 -7.44 -11.86
CA ASP A 304 19.04 -6.22 -11.22
C ASP A 304 18.15 -5.79 -10.04
N SER A 305 17.16 -6.61 -9.68
CA SER A 305 16.15 -6.33 -8.65
C SER A 305 16.75 -6.01 -7.29
N TRP A 306 16.07 -5.11 -6.57
CA TRP A 306 16.44 -4.65 -5.24
C TRP A 306 15.60 -5.30 -4.13
N SER A 307 14.72 -6.23 -4.52
CA SER A 307 13.87 -6.97 -3.60
C SER A 307 14.67 -7.84 -2.63
N ILE A 308 14.38 -7.66 -1.35
CA ILE A 308 14.87 -8.46 -0.24
C ILE A 308 13.68 -9.13 0.46
N VAL A 309 13.82 -10.40 0.82
CA VAL A 309 12.87 -11.09 1.70
C VAL A 309 13.52 -11.42 3.04
N ALA A 310 12.76 -11.28 4.12
CA ALA A 310 13.15 -11.67 5.46
C ALA A 310 12.04 -12.50 6.12
N ASN A 311 12.42 -13.47 6.96
CA ASN A 311 11.50 -14.44 7.54
C ASN A 311 11.49 -14.37 9.06
N LEU A 312 10.33 -14.20 9.68
CA LEU A 312 10.13 -14.16 11.12
C LEU A 312 9.79 -15.54 11.66
N SER A 313 10.52 -15.98 12.69
CA SER A 313 10.18 -17.18 13.44
C SER A 313 8.96 -16.92 14.31
N ASN A 314 8.02 -17.87 14.32
CA ASN A 314 6.69 -17.73 14.92
C ASN A 314 5.86 -16.60 14.30
N GLY A 315 6.32 -15.99 13.20
CA GLY A 315 5.59 -14.93 12.50
C GLY A 315 4.28 -15.49 11.97
N SER A 316 3.18 -14.85 12.33
CA SER A 316 1.83 -15.26 11.89
C SER A 316 1.33 -14.37 10.78
N HIS A 317 0.15 -14.66 10.25
CA HIS A 317 -0.51 -13.72 9.35
C HIS A 317 -0.93 -12.45 10.10
N CYS A 318 -1.36 -12.54 11.35
CA CYS A 318 -1.95 -11.41 12.07
C CYS A 318 -1.02 -10.66 13.01
N GLY A 319 0.20 -11.13 13.21
CA GLY A 319 1.13 -10.55 14.19
C GLY A 319 1.50 -9.11 13.89
N TYR A 320 1.41 -8.68 12.63
CA TYR A 320 1.62 -7.28 12.23
C TYR A 320 0.54 -6.35 12.83
N LEU A 321 -0.71 -6.82 12.97
CA LEU A 321 -1.83 -5.97 13.37
C LEU A 321 -1.65 -5.41 14.79
N THR A 322 -2.06 -4.16 15.00
CA THR A 322 -2.06 -3.56 16.35
C THR A 322 -3.31 -3.89 17.16
N GLU A 323 -4.39 -4.28 16.48
CA GLU A 323 -5.65 -4.70 17.09
C GLU A 323 -6.17 -5.99 16.43
N CYS A 324 -6.97 -6.75 17.18
CA CYS A 324 -7.54 -7.99 16.70
C CYS A 324 -8.53 -7.76 15.54
N ASP A 325 -8.34 -8.49 14.44
CA ASP A 325 -9.30 -8.59 13.33
C ASP A 325 -9.78 -10.05 13.18
N GLU A 326 -11.10 -10.26 13.22
CA GLU A 326 -11.70 -11.60 13.17
C GLU A 326 -11.35 -12.33 11.86
N LYS A 327 -11.28 -11.63 10.72
CA LYS A 327 -10.98 -12.25 9.43
C LYS A 327 -9.53 -12.72 9.36
N CYS A 328 -8.62 -11.92 9.89
CA CYS A 328 -7.24 -12.29 10.01
C CYS A 328 -7.09 -13.51 10.93
N GLN A 329 -7.73 -13.53 12.10
CA GLN A 329 -7.67 -14.67 13.02
C GLN A 329 -8.14 -15.99 12.38
N LEU A 330 -9.12 -15.95 11.47
CA LEU A 330 -9.52 -17.11 10.68
C LEU A 330 -8.41 -17.62 9.77
N ALA A 331 -7.59 -16.73 9.21
CA ALA A 331 -6.44 -17.09 8.37
C ALA A 331 -5.35 -17.81 9.18
N ASP A 332 -5.12 -17.41 10.43
CA ASP A 332 -4.17 -18.06 11.34
C ASP A 332 -4.70 -19.39 11.92
N GLY A 333 -6.01 -19.48 12.19
CA GLY A 333 -6.62 -20.59 12.95
C GLY A 333 -6.50 -21.98 12.33
N ASP A 334 -6.37 -22.07 11.00
CA ASP A 334 -6.25 -23.35 10.26
C ASP A 334 -4.80 -23.72 9.91
N CYS A 335 -3.82 -22.92 10.34
CA CYS A 335 -2.45 -23.10 9.89
C CYS A 335 -1.75 -24.31 10.54
N LYS A 336 -1.16 -25.17 9.68
CA LYS A 336 -0.47 -26.41 10.11
C LYS A 336 1.05 -26.29 10.16
N ARG A 337 1.63 -25.15 9.75
CA ARG A 337 3.08 -24.94 9.69
C ARG A 337 3.74 -24.94 11.07
N CYS A 338 3.05 -24.43 12.08
CA CYS A 338 3.59 -24.20 13.42
C CYS A 338 2.75 -24.83 14.54
N LYS A 339 2.34 -26.10 14.37
CA LYS A 339 1.44 -26.79 15.32
C LYS A 339 1.95 -26.85 16.76
N ASP A 340 3.27 -26.87 16.94
CA ASP A 340 3.92 -27.01 18.25
C ASP A 340 4.52 -25.69 18.77
N GLN A 341 4.27 -24.58 18.07
CA GLN A 341 4.73 -23.25 18.43
C GLN A 341 3.53 -22.33 18.71
N ASN A 342 3.77 -21.21 19.38
CA ASN A 342 2.77 -20.15 19.56
C ASN A 342 3.09 -19.05 18.54
N PRO A 343 2.33 -18.94 17.44
CA PRO A 343 2.48 -17.82 16.53
C PRO A 343 2.13 -16.51 17.24
N TRP A 344 2.78 -15.42 16.85
CA TRP A 344 2.46 -14.08 17.34
C TRP A 344 1.01 -13.69 17.02
N LYS A 345 0.41 -12.86 17.85
CA LYS A 345 -0.95 -12.36 17.64
C LYS A 345 -0.94 -10.85 17.45
N ALA A 346 -2.08 -10.33 17.01
CA ALA A 346 -2.29 -8.89 16.94
C ALA A 346 -2.02 -8.22 18.30
N GLY A 347 -1.23 -7.15 18.28
CA GLY A 347 -0.82 -6.39 19.46
C GLY A 347 0.36 -6.98 20.25
N ASP A 348 0.89 -8.14 19.83
CA ASP A 348 2.11 -8.71 20.40
C ASP A 348 3.36 -8.03 19.81
N GLU A 349 4.54 -8.55 20.14
CA GLU A 349 5.85 -7.99 19.79
C GLU A 349 6.11 -7.86 18.28
N GLU A 350 5.41 -8.62 17.42
CA GLU A 350 5.52 -8.51 15.96
C GLU A 350 4.96 -7.17 15.44
N ALA A 351 3.96 -6.58 16.10
CA ALA A 351 3.43 -5.26 15.77
C ALA A 351 4.44 -4.14 16.09
N GLU A 352 5.13 -4.25 17.24
CA GLU A 352 6.20 -3.31 17.62
C GLU A 352 7.41 -3.43 16.69
N PHE A 353 7.77 -4.65 16.30
CA PHE A 353 8.77 -4.88 15.25
C PHE A 353 8.39 -4.23 13.93
N THR A 354 7.12 -4.30 13.54
CA THR A 354 6.62 -3.69 12.30
C THR A 354 6.73 -2.17 12.34
N ASN A 355 6.42 -1.54 13.49
CA ASN A 355 6.58 -0.11 13.68
C ASN A 355 8.06 0.31 13.60
N GLU A 356 8.97 -0.43 14.25
CA GLU A 356 10.42 -0.18 14.16
C GLU A 356 10.96 -0.41 12.74
N LEU A 357 10.46 -1.43 12.04
CA LEU A 357 10.79 -1.72 10.66
C LEU A 357 10.42 -0.55 9.75
N ILE A 358 9.19 -0.05 9.82
CA ILE A 358 8.75 1.11 9.03
C ILE A 358 9.62 2.32 9.39
N ARG A 359 9.91 2.55 10.67
CA ARG A 359 10.74 3.68 11.11
C ARG A 359 12.13 3.63 10.48
N ARG A 360 12.78 2.46 10.47
CA ARG A 360 14.11 2.26 9.88
C ARG A 360 14.08 2.30 8.35
N PHE A 361 13.04 1.72 7.74
CA PHE A 361 12.86 1.76 6.29
C PHE A 361 12.68 3.18 5.78
N LEU A 362 11.88 4.00 6.46
CA LEU A 362 11.75 5.43 6.14
C LEU A 362 13.02 6.23 6.44
N GLY A 363 13.80 5.79 7.43
CA GLY A 363 15.07 6.42 7.81
C GLY A 363 16.19 6.29 6.78
N ILE A 364 16.01 5.53 5.69
CA ILE A 364 17.00 5.47 4.60
C ILE A 364 16.91 6.67 3.64
N TYR A 365 15.82 7.43 3.70
CA TYR A 365 15.53 8.52 2.77
C TYR A 365 15.94 9.86 3.37
N GLU A 366 16.67 10.65 2.59
CA GLU A 366 16.93 12.05 2.93
C GLU A 366 15.65 12.90 2.75
N PRO A 367 15.48 14.00 3.52
CA PRO A 367 14.27 14.83 3.47
C PRO A 367 13.90 15.26 2.05
N GLY A 368 12.72 14.85 1.59
CA GLY A 368 12.18 15.21 0.26
C GLY A 368 12.86 14.54 -0.93
N GLN A 369 13.78 13.59 -0.71
CA GLN A 369 14.54 12.93 -1.77
C GLN A 369 14.22 11.43 -1.86
N PRO A 370 14.27 10.84 -3.07
CA PRO A 370 14.31 9.39 -3.21
C PRO A 370 15.62 8.84 -2.61
N PHE A 371 15.69 7.52 -2.43
CA PHE A 371 16.94 6.88 -1.98
C PHE A 371 18.06 7.19 -2.98
N SER A 372 19.15 7.79 -2.50
CA SER A 372 20.24 8.28 -3.35
C SER A 372 21.36 7.27 -3.59
N GLY A 373 21.30 6.12 -2.92
CA GLY A 373 22.31 5.08 -3.03
C GLY A 373 22.07 4.12 -4.19
N ASP A 374 23.01 3.20 -4.39
CA ASP A 374 22.85 2.05 -5.27
C ASP A 374 22.36 0.80 -4.52
N PHE A 375 22.25 -0.32 -5.24
CA PHE A 375 21.85 -1.60 -4.66
C PHE A 375 22.75 -2.03 -3.49
N CYS A 376 24.06 -1.79 -3.57
CA CYS A 376 25.01 -2.20 -2.54
C CYS A 376 24.87 -1.37 -1.29
N GLN A 377 24.60 -0.07 -1.43
CA GLN A 377 24.24 0.79 -0.31
C GLN A 377 22.88 0.43 0.28
N TRP A 378 21.92 -0.03 -0.52
CA TRP A 378 20.63 -0.54 -0.04
C TRP A 378 20.78 -1.80 0.82
N VAL A 379 21.47 -2.84 0.33
CA VAL A 379 21.67 -4.09 1.10
C VAL A 379 22.57 -3.92 2.33
N GLN A 380 23.36 -2.85 2.38
CA GLN A 380 24.20 -2.47 3.53
C GLN A 380 23.55 -1.42 4.44
N SER A 381 22.34 -0.96 4.12
CA SER A 381 21.63 0.05 4.91
C SER A 381 21.35 -0.44 6.34
N ASP A 382 21.10 0.49 7.25
CA ASP A 382 20.85 0.18 8.66
C ASP A 382 19.64 -0.75 8.85
N VAL A 383 18.59 -0.61 8.05
CA VAL A 383 17.41 -1.47 8.12
C VAL A 383 17.71 -2.91 7.70
N ILE A 384 18.48 -3.10 6.62
CA ILE A 384 18.83 -4.44 6.13
C ILE A 384 19.87 -5.10 7.03
N THR A 385 20.84 -4.34 7.52
CA THR A 385 21.81 -4.84 8.51
C THR A 385 21.11 -5.24 9.81
N TRP A 386 20.12 -4.48 10.27
CA TRP A 386 19.30 -4.81 11.43
C TRP A 386 18.48 -6.10 11.20
N LEU A 387 17.80 -6.24 10.06
CA LEU A 387 17.05 -7.44 9.70
C LEU A 387 17.93 -8.68 9.51
N ASN A 388 19.18 -8.49 9.06
CA ASN A 388 20.13 -9.58 8.87
C ASN A 388 20.81 -10.01 10.19
N THR A 389 20.05 -10.06 11.28
CA THR A 389 20.48 -10.54 12.60
C THR A 389 19.47 -11.56 13.14
N GLU A 390 19.94 -12.48 13.99
CA GLU A 390 19.07 -13.49 14.59
C GLU A 390 17.95 -12.87 15.42
N ASN A 391 18.27 -11.81 16.16
CA ASN A 391 17.37 -11.21 17.12
C ASN A 391 17.41 -9.67 16.99
N PRO A 392 16.70 -9.10 16.00
CA PRO A 392 16.68 -7.67 15.77
C PRO A 392 16.03 -6.89 16.93
N MET A 393 15.19 -7.53 17.74
CA MET A 393 14.32 -6.83 18.69
C MET A 393 14.06 -7.53 20.04
N GLY A 394 15.05 -8.21 20.59
CA GLY A 394 15.00 -8.90 21.89
C GLY A 394 14.06 -10.11 21.94
N ALA A 395 12.76 -9.89 21.72
CA ALA A 395 11.71 -10.92 21.71
C ALA A 395 11.49 -11.53 20.31
N ILE A 396 11.80 -10.78 19.26
CA ILE A 396 11.62 -11.20 17.87
C ILE A 396 12.86 -11.93 17.36
N THR A 397 12.63 -13.11 16.78
CA THR A 397 13.68 -13.94 16.19
C THR A 397 13.45 -14.09 14.69
N MET A 398 14.49 -13.86 13.90
CA MET A 398 14.49 -14.11 12.46
C MET A 398 14.84 -15.58 12.19
N LYS A 399 14.23 -16.15 11.15
CA LYS A 399 14.54 -17.49 10.66
C LYS A 399 15.61 -17.40 9.57
N PRO A 400 16.75 -18.11 9.70
CA PRO A 400 17.77 -18.06 8.68
C PRO A 400 17.33 -18.82 7.42
N PHE A 401 17.78 -18.32 6.27
CA PHE A 401 17.71 -18.99 4.97
C PHE A 401 18.82 -20.05 4.85
N SER A 402 18.84 -20.77 3.72
CA SER A 402 19.74 -21.91 3.50
C SER A 402 21.24 -21.55 3.54
N ASP A 403 21.57 -20.27 3.34
CA ASP A 403 22.93 -19.72 3.42
C ASP A 403 23.32 -19.21 4.82
N ASN A 404 22.45 -19.43 5.82
CA ASN A 404 22.54 -18.92 7.20
C ASN A 404 22.40 -17.40 7.36
N ARG A 405 22.02 -16.67 6.31
CA ARG A 405 21.64 -15.27 6.43
C ARG A 405 20.17 -15.17 6.84
N TYR A 406 19.78 -14.04 7.41
CA TYR A 406 18.39 -13.79 7.82
C TYR A 406 17.59 -13.00 6.77
N ILE A 407 18.21 -12.78 5.61
CA ILE A 407 17.63 -12.14 4.43
C ILE A 407 18.04 -12.92 3.17
N GLU A 408 17.23 -12.85 2.12
CA GLU A 408 17.54 -13.42 0.79
C GLU A 408 17.30 -12.36 -0.30
N TYR A 409 18.12 -12.41 -1.38
CA TYR A 409 18.03 -11.53 -2.56
C TYR A 409 18.77 -12.14 -3.78
N ALA A 410 18.39 -11.74 -5.00
CA ALA A 410 18.73 -12.43 -6.26
C ALA A 410 20.21 -12.41 -6.70
N SER A 411 21.08 -11.58 -6.11
CA SER A 411 22.49 -11.46 -6.53
C SER A 411 23.45 -11.07 -5.40
N PRO A 412 23.76 -12.00 -4.46
CA PRO A 412 24.70 -11.75 -3.35
C PRO A 412 26.11 -11.32 -3.76
N SER A 413 26.57 -11.74 -4.95
CA SER A 413 27.90 -11.41 -5.47
C SER A 413 28.03 -10.01 -6.06
N ARG A 414 26.91 -9.27 -6.26
CA ARG A 414 26.90 -7.94 -6.90
C ARG A 414 27.74 -6.91 -6.15
N CYS A 415 27.92 -7.09 -4.84
CA CYS A 415 28.60 -6.13 -3.96
C CYS A 415 29.99 -6.59 -3.50
N SER A 416 30.54 -7.65 -4.12
CA SER A 416 31.84 -8.23 -3.77
C SER A 416 32.98 -7.73 -4.67
N GLY A 417 32.82 -6.58 -5.34
CA GLY A 417 33.74 -6.02 -6.33
C GLY A 417 34.60 -4.88 -5.83
#